data_AF-A0A3S0D3K5-F1
#
_entry.id   AF-A0A3S0D3K5-F1
#
_cell.length_a   1.000
_cell.length_b   1.000
_cell.length_c   1.000
_cell.angle_alpha   90.00
_cell.angle_beta   90.00
_cell.angle_gamma   90.00
#
_symmetry.space_group_name_H-M   'P 1'
#
loop_
_entity.id
_entity.type
_entity.pdbx_description
1 polymer ?
#
loop_
_entity_poly.entity_id
_entity_poly.type
_entity_poly.pdbx_seq_one_letter_code
_entity_poly.pdbx_strand_id
1 'polypeptide(L)'
;MKIFEIYKLLILLLVFIQIPGYAQSEKNMIDNSIVIPLKIGKNSSTQFETLVLEPVNLFIQSKPVNEHSPHIQLELNIVDDNRRYSTFLWYYERSSSDQKINYPKAYQNYSFNLKINKEEVELVVKELDFGKAMFIDLGQTAVIGNLTILFEDYFGESSVDINGNQTDAFNTYHISLSEKNEQKTVSFMSLNKQVGKEPSIEWRDYKILILEDSEKALKLKVFKNGSPKKKPH
;
A
#
# COMPACT_ATOMS: atom_id res chain seq x y z
N MET A 1 67.47 -3.98 1.04
CA MET A 1 66.50 -3.75 -0.06
C MET A 1 65.12 -3.63 0.54
N LYS A 2 64.69 -2.36 0.64
CA LYS A 2 63.37 -1.76 0.92
C LYS A 2 62.38 -2.45 1.89
N ILE A 3 62.48 -2.04 3.16
CA ILE A 3 61.33 -1.87 4.07
C ILE A 3 60.28 -0.88 3.49
N PHE A 4 60.66 -0.14 2.43
CA PHE A 4 59.80 0.77 1.66
C PHE A 4 58.80 0.11 0.69
N GLU A 5 58.86 -1.20 0.44
CA GLU A 5 57.93 -1.88 -0.50
C GLU A 5 56.65 -2.39 0.20
N ILE A 6 56.68 -2.64 1.51
CA ILE A 6 55.50 -3.15 2.25
C ILE A 6 54.40 -2.08 2.38
N TYR A 7 54.80 -0.80 2.49
CA TYR A 7 53.83 0.30 2.57
C TYR A 7 53.12 0.60 1.25
N LYS A 8 53.71 0.24 0.10
CA LYS A 8 53.03 0.40 -1.21
C LYS A 8 51.94 -0.64 -1.44
N LEU A 9 52.05 -1.83 -0.84
CA LEU A 9 51.01 -2.85 -0.92
C LEU A 9 49.83 -2.55 0.04
N LEU A 10 50.09 -1.87 1.17
CA LEU A 10 49.05 -1.50 2.14
C LEU A 10 48.20 -0.30 1.68
N ILE A 11 48.73 0.58 0.84
CA ILE A 11 48.01 1.75 0.31
C ILE A 11 47.04 1.37 -0.84
N LEU A 12 47.17 0.18 -1.42
CA LEU A 12 46.27 -0.29 -2.49
C LEU A 12 44.99 -0.97 -1.97
N LEU A 13 44.82 -1.12 -0.65
CA LEU A 13 43.67 -1.81 -0.04
C LEU A 13 42.70 -0.87 0.68
N LEU A 14 42.64 0.40 0.25
CA LEU A 14 41.79 1.45 0.85
C LEU A 14 40.87 2.16 -0.17
N VAL A 15 40.66 1.57 -1.36
CA VAL A 15 39.83 2.19 -2.43
C VAL A 15 38.47 1.50 -2.65
N PHE A 16 38.11 0.49 -1.85
CA PHE A 16 36.79 -0.16 -1.95
C PHE A 16 36.07 -0.34 -0.61
N ILE A 17 36.22 0.62 0.31
CA ILE A 17 35.12 0.86 1.25
C ILE A 17 34.09 1.70 0.48
N GLN A 18 33.28 1.03 -0.33
CA GLN A 18 31.99 1.58 -0.70
C GLN A 18 31.21 1.71 0.61
N ILE A 19 31.32 2.88 1.23
CA ILE A 19 30.33 3.34 2.20
C ILE A 19 29.01 3.22 1.44
N PRO A 20 28.04 2.35 1.83
CA PRO A 20 26.69 2.55 1.37
C PRO A 20 26.32 3.93 1.91
N GLY A 21 26.38 4.92 1.03
CA GLY A 21 25.92 6.26 1.31
C GLY A 21 24.45 6.14 1.61
N TYR A 22 24.13 5.96 2.89
CA TYR A 22 22.90 6.46 3.46
C TYR A 22 22.94 7.96 3.20
N ALA A 23 22.44 8.36 2.03
CA ALA A 23 22.02 9.71 1.77
C ALA A 23 20.88 9.96 2.76
N GLN A 24 21.25 10.38 3.96
CA GLN A 24 20.36 10.87 4.97
C GLN A 24 19.95 12.28 4.50
N SER A 25 19.06 12.33 3.51
CA SER A 25 18.23 13.51 3.31
C SER A 25 17.55 13.81 4.63
N GLU A 26 17.43 15.09 5.00
CA GLU A 26 16.69 15.54 6.18
C GLU A 26 15.27 14.95 6.13
N LYS A 27 15.07 13.83 6.82
CA LYS A 27 13.80 13.15 6.94
C LYS A 27 13.05 13.89 8.04
N ASN A 28 11.96 14.54 7.67
CA ASN A 28 10.99 15.05 8.63
C ASN A 28 10.25 13.85 9.23
N MET A 29 10.86 13.21 10.23
CA MET A 29 10.21 12.20 11.07
C MET A 29 9.34 12.94 12.09
N ILE A 30 8.04 12.67 12.05
CA ILE A 30 7.07 13.03 13.08
C ILE A 30 6.53 11.69 13.58
N ASP A 31 6.41 11.51 14.90
CA ASP A 31 5.93 10.27 15.54
C ASP A 31 4.80 9.63 14.71
N ASN A 32 4.99 8.37 14.29
CA ASN A 32 4.09 7.54 13.48
C ASN A 32 4.02 7.88 11.97
N SER A 33 4.98 8.64 11.43
CA SER A 33 5.06 8.89 9.99
C SER A 33 6.48 9.14 9.46
N ILE A 34 6.67 8.81 8.18
CA ILE A 34 7.87 9.17 7.43
C ILE A 34 7.49 9.63 6.02
N VAL A 35 8.21 10.65 5.53
CA VAL A 35 8.13 11.14 4.15
C VAL A 35 9.47 10.91 3.49
N ILE A 36 9.46 10.22 2.35
CA ILE A 36 10.65 9.85 1.59
C ILE A 36 10.54 10.51 0.21
N PRO A 37 11.38 11.50 -0.11
CA PRO A 37 11.42 12.07 -1.44
C PRO A 37 11.90 11.01 -2.44
N LEU A 38 11.23 10.93 -3.59
CA LEU A 38 11.52 9.95 -4.62
C LEU A 38 12.07 10.62 -5.88
N LYS A 39 12.96 9.91 -6.56
CA LYS A 39 13.43 10.21 -7.91
C LYS A 39 12.90 9.14 -8.87
N ILE A 40 12.74 9.50 -10.14
CA ILE A 40 12.41 8.54 -11.21
C ILE A 40 13.46 7.42 -11.21
N GLY A 41 13.00 6.18 -11.34
CA GLY A 41 13.85 4.99 -11.27
C GLY A 41 14.01 4.47 -9.83
N LYS A 42 15.18 3.88 -9.55
CA LYS A 42 15.49 3.24 -8.28
C LYS A 42 15.82 4.28 -7.20
N ASN A 43 15.29 4.06 -5.99
CA ASN A 43 15.60 4.88 -4.82
C ASN A 43 16.31 4.06 -3.74
N SER A 44 16.96 4.75 -2.79
CA SER A 44 17.61 4.10 -1.65
C SER A 44 16.57 3.52 -0.69
N SER A 45 16.88 2.36 -0.12
CA SER A 45 16.05 1.78 0.94
C SER A 45 16.07 2.66 2.20
N THR A 46 14.96 2.64 2.93
CA THR A 46 14.80 3.40 4.17
C THR A 46 14.24 2.50 5.25
N GLN A 47 14.91 2.43 6.39
CA GLN A 47 14.36 1.81 7.59
C GLN A 47 13.34 2.75 8.23
N PHE A 48 12.20 2.18 8.62
CA PHE A 48 11.14 2.83 9.36
C PHE A 48 10.58 1.83 10.37
N GLU A 49 10.88 2.05 11.65
CA GLU A 49 10.61 1.08 12.72
C GLU A 49 11.21 -0.29 12.38
N THR A 50 10.39 -1.34 12.34
CA THR A 50 10.80 -2.71 11.97
C THR A 50 10.83 -2.94 10.45
N LEU A 51 10.25 -2.02 9.66
CA LEU A 51 10.15 -2.17 8.21
C LEU A 51 11.38 -1.61 7.50
N VAL A 52 11.84 -2.31 6.47
CA VAL A 52 12.72 -1.75 5.44
C VAL A 52 11.91 -1.51 4.18
N LEU A 53 11.82 -0.24 3.80
CA LEU A 53 11.10 0.23 2.63
C LEU A 53 12.07 0.33 1.46
N GLU A 54 11.82 -0.40 0.38
CA GLU A 54 12.67 -0.41 -0.82
C GLU A 54 11.85 0.08 -2.02
N PRO A 55 11.87 1.38 -2.34
CA PRO A 55 11.23 1.89 -3.55
C PRO A 55 12.06 1.46 -4.77
N VAL A 56 11.59 0.41 -5.45
CA VAL A 56 12.34 -0.32 -6.49
C VAL A 56 12.40 0.50 -7.77
N ASN A 57 11.27 1.05 -8.19
CA ASN A 57 11.16 1.80 -9.43
C ASN A 57 9.99 2.78 -9.38
N LEU A 58 10.30 4.08 -9.40
CA LEU A 58 9.30 5.13 -9.65
C LEU A 58 9.23 5.39 -11.16
N PHE A 59 8.05 5.18 -11.74
CA PHE A 59 7.73 5.53 -13.11
C PHE A 59 6.75 6.70 -13.15
N ILE A 60 7.05 7.69 -14.00
CA ILE A 60 6.17 8.82 -14.31
C ILE A 60 5.96 8.86 -15.82
N GLN A 61 4.71 8.80 -16.25
CA GLN A 61 4.36 8.90 -17.65
C GLN A 61 4.77 10.27 -18.21
N SER A 62 5.66 10.28 -19.20
CA SER A 62 6.19 11.53 -19.78
C SER A 62 5.21 12.26 -20.70
N LYS A 63 4.30 11.53 -21.36
CA LYS A 63 3.26 12.06 -22.25
C LYS A 63 1.92 11.40 -21.90
N PRO A 64 1.04 12.10 -21.16
CA PRO A 64 -0.31 11.62 -20.93
C PRO A 64 -1.02 11.39 -22.28
N VAL A 65 -1.74 10.28 -22.40
CA VAL A 65 -2.43 9.92 -23.66
C VAL A 65 -3.67 10.81 -23.90
N ASN A 66 -4.18 11.47 -22.86
CA ASN A 66 -5.38 12.33 -22.87
C ASN A 66 -5.08 13.64 -22.11
N GLU A 67 -6.04 14.56 -21.95
CA GLU A 67 -5.96 15.74 -21.04
C GLU A 67 -5.84 15.39 -19.53
N HIS A 68 -5.32 14.22 -19.21
CA HIS A 68 -5.12 13.74 -17.85
C HIS A 68 -3.72 14.08 -17.37
N SER A 69 -3.57 14.23 -16.05
CA SER A 69 -2.26 14.35 -15.41
C SER A 69 -1.47 13.05 -15.58
N PRO A 70 -0.12 13.10 -15.50
CA PRO A 70 0.72 11.92 -15.72
C PRO A 70 0.37 10.79 -14.75
N HIS A 71 0.31 9.57 -15.29
CA HIS A 71 0.22 8.36 -14.47
C HIS A 71 1.54 8.15 -13.75
N ILE A 72 1.48 8.02 -12.42
CA ILE A 72 2.64 7.77 -11.57
C ILE A 72 2.45 6.41 -10.91
N GLN A 73 3.49 5.58 -10.97
CA GLN A 73 3.52 4.26 -10.38
C GLN A 73 4.82 4.08 -9.61
N LEU A 74 4.74 3.56 -8.39
CA LEU A 74 5.89 3.13 -7.62
C LEU A 74 5.79 1.62 -7.36
N GLU A 75 6.79 0.87 -7.80
CA GLU A 75 7.05 -0.48 -7.29
C GLU A 75 7.75 -0.36 -5.93
N LEU A 76 7.17 -0.99 -4.91
CA LEU A 76 7.64 -0.92 -3.53
C LEU A 76 7.77 -2.34 -2.97
N ASN A 77 8.96 -2.67 -2.46
CA ASN A 77 9.10 -3.79 -1.55
C ASN A 77 9.07 -3.28 -0.11
N ILE A 78 8.38 -4.03 0.73
CA ILE A 78 8.35 -3.86 2.18
C ILE A 78 8.95 -5.14 2.76
N VAL A 79 10.05 -4.99 3.49
CA VAL A 79 10.70 -6.09 4.18
C VAL A 79 10.42 -5.96 5.67
N ASP A 80 9.89 -7.03 6.25
CA ASP A 80 9.45 -7.14 7.63
C ASP A 80 10.02 -8.46 8.18
N ASP A 81 11.07 -8.35 8.98
CA ASP A 81 11.95 -9.46 9.36
C ASP A 81 12.41 -10.29 8.14
N ASN A 82 11.92 -11.52 8.01
CA ASN A 82 12.25 -12.46 6.93
C ASN A 82 11.19 -12.50 5.83
N ARG A 83 10.16 -11.65 5.90
CA ARG A 83 9.09 -11.56 4.89
C ARG A 83 9.37 -10.39 3.98
N ARG A 84 9.21 -10.62 2.68
CA ARG A 84 9.21 -9.57 1.66
C ARG A 84 7.84 -9.54 1.01
N TYR A 85 7.22 -8.38 1.04
CA TYR A 85 5.97 -8.08 0.36
C TYR A 85 6.25 -7.06 -0.75
N SER A 86 5.86 -7.39 -1.98
CA SER A 86 6.00 -6.51 -3.15
C SER A 86 4.64 -5.99 -3.57
N THR A 87 4.51 -4.68 -3.76
CA THR A 87 3.27 -4.03 -4.17
C THR A 87 3.54 -2.85 -5.10
N PHE A 88 2.46 -2.28 -5.63
CA PHE A 88 2.48 -1.09 -6.48
C PHE A 88 1.60 0.00 -5.90
N LEU A 89 2.16 1.20 -5.74
CA LEU A 89 1.40 2.41 -5.47
C LEU A 89 1.11 3.11 -6.79
N TRP A 90 -0.09 3.65 -6.91
CA TRP A 90 -0.55 4.33 -8.11
C TRP A 90 -1.11 5.70 -7.77
N TYR A 91 -0.84 6.66 -8.63
CA TYR A 91 -1.46 7.98 -8.61
C TYR A 91 -1.81 8.40 -10.03
N TYR A 92 -3.04 8.89 -10.21
CA TYR A 92 -3.46 9.60 -11.41
C TYR A 92 -4.50 10.67 -11.04
N GLU A 93 -4.61 11.71 -11.87
CA GLU A 93 -5.66 12.73 -11.73
C GLU A 93 -6.69 12.57 -12.84
N ARG A 94 -7.98 12.54 -12.47
CA ARG A 94 -9.07 12.49 -13.45
C ARG A 94 -9.54 13.92 -13.76
N SER A 95 -9.62 14.26 -15.04
CA SER A 95 -9.86 15.63 -15.54
C SER A 95 -11.27 16.18 -15.32
N SER A 96 -12.22 15.36 -14.85
CA SER A 96 -13.56 15.83 -14.48
C SER A 96 -13.66 15.91 -12.95
N SER A 97 -13.51 17.13 -12.41
CA SER A 97 -13.61 17.52 -10.99
C SER A 97 -12.59 16.88 -10.04
N ASP A 98 -11.38 17.43 -9.98
CA ASP A 98 -10.37 17.45 -8.88
C ASP A 98 -10.06 16.17 -8.08
N GLN A 99 -10.59 15.01 -8.46
CA GLN A 99 -10.42 13.79 -7.69
C GLN A 99 -9.09 13.16 -8.06
N LYS A 100 -8.06 13.54 -7.31
CA LYS A 100 -6.78 12.83 -7.22
C LYS A 100 -7.06 11.45 -6.63
N ILE A 101 -6.88 10.38 -7.41
CA ILE A 101 -7.05 9.03 -6.91
C ILE A 101 -5.66 8.52 -6.53
N ASN A 102 -5.39 8.58 -5.23
CA ASN A 102 -4.28 7.87 -4.59
C ASN A 102 -4.80 6.52 -4.12
N TYR A 103 -4.02 5.46 -4.34
CA TYR A 103 -4.33 4.11 -3.90
C TYR A 103 -3.48 3.78 -2.66
N PRO A 104 -3.86 4.25 -1.44
CA PRO A 104 -3.17 3.89 -0.21
C PRO A 104 -3.10 2.38 -0.09
N LYS A 105 -1.90 1.79 -0.14
CA LYS A 105 -1.74 0.36 0.19
C LYS A 105 -1.60 0.24 1.70
N ALA A 106 -2.29 -0.73 2.28
CA ALA A 106 -2.13 -1.10 3.68
C ALA A 106 -1.22 -2.33 3.77
N TYR A 107 -0.33 -2.30 4.75
CA TYR A 107 0.43 -3.47 5.20
C TYR A 107 0.74 -3.29 6.68
N GLN A 108 0.38 -4.30 7.48
CA GLN A 108 0.37 -4.21 8.93
C GLN A 108 -0.39 -2.95 9.38
N ASN A 109 0.14 -2.19 10.33
CA ASN A 109 -0.46 -0.98 10.86
C ASN A 109 -0.19 0.28 10.01
N TYR A 110 0.37 0.16 8.80
CA TYR A 110 0.77 1.31 7.99
C TYR A 110 0.00 1.44 6.67
N SER A 111 -0.18 2.69 6.27
CA SER A 111 -0.61 3.13 4.95
C SER A 111 0.56 3.70 4.16
N PHE A 112 0.72 3.23 2.93
CA PHE A 112 1.73 3.64 1.97
C PHE A 112 1.07 4.42 0.84
N ASN A 113 1.50 5.66 0.64
CA ASN A 113 0.85 6.61 -0.27
C ASN A 113 1.86 7.38 -1.09
N LEU A 114 1.48 7.75 -2.32
CA LEU A 114 2.23 8.76 -3.07
C LEU A 114 1.65 10.15 -2.81
N LYS A 115 2.50 11.12 -2.50
CA LYS A 115 2.14 12.54 -2.42
C LYS A 115 2.88 13.28 -3.52
N ILE A 116 2.12 14.06 -4.28
CA ILE A 116 2.62 14.79 -5.45
C ILE A 116 2.51 16.28 -5.13
N ASN A 117 3.64 16.99 -5.20
CA ASN A 117 3.69 18.44 -5.05
C ASN A 117 4.49 19.04 -6.20
N LYS A 118 3.79 19.68 -7.15
CA LYS A 118 4.38 20.16 -8.41
C LYS A 118 5.10 18.99 -9.14
N GLU A 119 6.43 19.04 -9.22
CA GLU A 119 7.29 18.06 -9.89
C GLU A 119 7.88 17.01 -8.93
N GLU A 120 7.63 17.13 -7.62
CA GLU A 120 8.16 16.24 -6.60
C GLU A 120 7.15 15.13 -6.26
N VAL A 121 7.66 13.90 -6.18
CA VAL A 121 6.91 12.73 -5.73
C VAL A 121 7.52 12.25 -4.42
N GLU A 122 6.68 12.05 -3.41
CA GLU A 122 7.08 11.57 -2.10
C GLU A 122 6.35 10.26 -1.77
N LEU A 123 7.05 9.27 -1.23
CA LEU A 123 6.44 8.15 -0.52
C LEU A 123 6.13 8.62 0.90
N VAL A 124 4.85 8.56 1.27
CA VAL A 124 4.35 8.89 2.59
C VAL A 124 3.90 7.61 3.27
N VAL A 125 4.53 7.29 4.39
CA VAL A 125 4.15 6.15 5.24
C VAL A 125 3.64 6.69 6.56
N LYS A 126 2.45 6.22 6.95
CA LYS A 126 1.73 6.68 8.16
C LYS A 126 1.00 5.51 8.78
N GLU A 127 0.74 5.58 10.08
CA GLU A 127 -0.19 4.66 10.73
C GLU A 127 -1.60 4.70 10.09
N LEU A 128 -2.30 3.58 10.11
CA LEU A 128 -3.67 3.48 9.60
C LEU A 128 -4.68 4.18 10.51
N ASP A 129 -5.51 5.03 9.89
CA ASP A 129 -6.51 5.84 10.58
C ASP A 129 -7.94 5.40 10.26
N PHE A 130 -8.81 5.38 11.29
CA PHE A 130 -10.23 5.11 11.08
C PHE A 130 -10.85 6.17 10.17
N GLY A 131 -11.74 5.73 9.28
CA GLY A 131 -12.42 6.60 8.33
C GLY A 131 -11.55 7.05 7.15
N LYS A 132 -10.34 6.53 6.99
CA LYS A 132 -9.56 6.63 5.74
C LYS A 132 -9.74 5.36 4.91
N ALA A 133 -9.79 5.53 3.59
CA ALA A 133 -9.83 4.39 2.68
C ALA A 133 -8.42 3.78 2.56
N MET A 134 -8.36 2.47 2.39
CA MET A 134 -7.12 1.72 2.20
C MET A 134 -7.34 0.54 1.26
N PHE A 135 -6.29 0.12 0.56
CA PHE A 135 -6.26 -1.09 -0.24
C PHE A 135 -5.46 -2.17 0.47
N ILE A 136 -6.03 -3.35 0.63
CA ILE A 136 -5.33 -4.54 1.11
C ILE A 136 -5.15 -5.49 -0.07
N ASP A 137 -3.90 -5.86 -0.35
CA ASP A 137 -3.60 -6.85 -1.40
C ASP A 137 -3.92 -8.27 -0.92
N LEU A 138 -4.19 -9.17 -1.85
CA LEU A 138 -4.47 -10.57 -1.55
C LEU A 138 -3.34 -11.21 -0.71
N GLY A 139 -3.73 -11.93 0.33
CA GLY A 139 -2.82 -12.57 1.29
C GLY A 139 -2.14 -11.60 2.26
N GLN A 140 -2.49 -10.31 2.22
CA GLN A 140 -1.91 -9.30 3.10
C GLN A 140 -2.85 -8.89 4.22
N THR A 141 -2.24 -8.37 5.28
CA THR A 141 -2.91 -7.97 6.51
C THR A 141 -2.84 -6.46 6.71
N ALA A 142 -3.96 -5.86 7.13
CA ALA A 142 -4.02 -4.51 7.66
C ALA A 142 -4.43 -4.54 9.13
N VAL A 143 -3.78 -3.73 9.96
CA VAL A 143 -4.02 -3.63 11.40
C VAL A 143 -4.42 -2.20 11.74
N ILE A 144 -5.60 -2.01 12.32
CA ILE A 144 -6.13 -0.68 12.66
C ILE A 144 -6.69 -0.67 14.08
N GLY A 145 -6.02 0.04 14.98
CA GLY A 145 -6.23 -0.14 16.42
C GLY A 145 -5.94 -1.59 16.80
N ASN A 146 -6.95 -2.29 17.34
CA ASN A 146 -6.82 -3.70 17.70
C ASN A 146 -7.40 -4.66 16.64
N LEU A 147 -8.01 -4.14 15.57
CA LEU A 147 -8.59 -4.94 14.51
C LEU A 147 -7.51 -5.32 13.49
N THR A 148 -7.40 -6.61 13.23
CA THR A 148 -6.60 -7.18 12.15
C THR A 148 -7.54 -7.68 11.05
N ILE A 149 -7.28 -7.27 9.81
CA ILE A 149 -8.03 -7.65 8.61
C ILE A 149 -7.07 -8.33 7.65
N LEU A 150 -7.33 -9.59 7.32
CA LEU A 150 -6.61 -10.36 6.30
C LEU A 150 -7.53 -10.55 5.09
N PHE A 151 -7.05 -10.18 3.89
CA PHE A 151 -7.69 -10.61 2.65
C PHE A 151 -7.20 -12.03 2.32
N GLU A 152 -8.01 -13.04 2.61
CA GLU A 152 -7.59 -14.45 2.58
C GLU A 152 -7.51 -14.97 1.16
N ASP A 153 -8.65 -14.97 0.47
CA ASP A 153 -8.78 -15.48 -0.90
C ASP A 153 -10.05 -14.91 -1.57
N TYR A 154 -10.20 -15.27 -2.84
CA TYR A 154 -11.43 -15.09 -3.58
C TYR A 154 -11.68 -16.34 -4.42
N PHE A 155 -12.92 -16.58 -4.77
CA PHE A 155 -13.29 -17.61 -5.74
C PHE A 155 -14.23 -17.03 -6.79
N GLY A 156 -13.93 -17.33 -8.05
CA GLY A 156 -14.78 -16.97 -9.18
C GLY A 156 -15.86 -18.02 -9.39
N GLU A 157 -17.08 -17.56 -9.54
CA GLU A 157 -18.26 -18.38 -9.79
C GLU A 157 -18.89 -17.96 -11.12
N SER A 158 -19.39 -18.94 -11.86
CA SER A 158 -20.13 -18.70 -13.09
C SER A 158 -21.44 -19.47 -13.08
N SER A 159 -22.53 -18.81 -13.43
CA SER A 159 -23.81 -19.47 -13.70
C SER A 159 -23.85 -19.93 -15.15
N VAL A 160 -24.38 -21.14 -15.40
CA VAL A 160 -24.46 -21.74 -16.73
C VAL A 160 -25.90 -22.18 -16.99
N ASP A 161 -26.43 -21.88 -18.18
CA ASP A 161 -27.76 -22.32 -18.61
C ASP A 161 -27.80 -23.81 -18.98
N ILE A 162 -29.00 -24.32 -19.29
CA ILE A 162 -29.21 -25.72 -19.70
C ILE A 162 -28.48 -26.11 -21.00
N ASN A 163 -28.02 -25.12 -21.78
CA ASN A 163 -27.30 -25.32 -23.04
C ASN A 163 -25.78 -25.22 -22.87
N GLY A 164 -25.29 -24.99 -21.65
CA GLY A 164 -23.87 -24.81 -21.39
C GLY A 164 -23.35 -23.38 -21.59
N ASN A 165 -24.22 -22.39 -21.81
CA ASN A 165 -23.81 -21.00 -21.94
C ASN A 165 -23.68 -20.32 -20.58
N GLN A 166 -22.62 -19.56 -20.38
CA GLN A 166 -22.46 -18.74 -19.19
C GLN A 166 -23.51 -17.60 -19.17
N THR A 167 -24.28 -17.52 -18.09
CA THR A 167 -25.32 -16.50 -17.88
C THR A 167 -24.92 -15.42 -16.89
N ASP A 168 -24.01 -15.74 -15.98
CA ASP A 168 -23.49 -14.80 -14.99
C ASP A 168 -22.06 -15.17 -14.57
N ALA A 169 -21.30 -14.19 -14.08
CA ALA A 169 -20.04 -14.40 -13.39
C ALA A 169 -19.88 -13.40 -12.24
N PHE A 170 -19.48 -13.91 -11.08
CA PHE A 170 -19.20 -13.09 -9.92
C PHE A 170 -18.07 -13.70 -9.11
N ASN A 171 -17.33 -12.85 -8.41
CA ASN A 171 -16.36 -13.29 -7.41
C ASN A 171 -16.99 -13.21 -6.02
N THR A 172 -16.70 -14.21 -5.21
CA THR A 172 -16.93 -14.17 -3.77
C THR A 172 -15.59 -14.06 -3.06
N TYR A 173 -15.48 -13.10 -2.14
CA TYR A 173 -14.25 -12.75 -1.44
C TYR A 173 -14.33 -13.15 0.02
N HIS A 174 -13.20 -13.58 0.59
CA HIS A 174 -13.08 -13.91 1.99
C HIS A 174 -12.12 -12.97 2.71
N ILE A 175 -12.59 -12.42 3.82
CA ILE A 175 -11.75 -11.68 4.75
C ILE A 175 -11.81 -12.32 6.13
N SER A 176 -10.66 -12.46 6.77
CA SER A 176 -10.57 -12.83 8.18
C SER A 176 -10.39 -11.58 9.01
N LEU A 177 -11.25 -11.44 10.02
CA LEU A 177 -11.24 -10.38 11.00
C LEU A 177 -10.79 -10.98 12.33
N SER A 178 -9.78 -10.38 12.97
CA SER A 178 -9.34 -10.80 14.29
C SER A 178 -9.10 -9.62 15.23
N GLU A 179 -9.41 -9.81 16.50
CA GLU A 179 -9.14 -8.87 17.59
C GLU A 179 -8.91 -9.69 18.86
N LYS A 180 -7.74 -9.52 19.50
CA LYS A 180 -7.30 -10.34 20.64
C LYS A 180 -7.26 -11.83 20.25
N ASN A 181 -8.05 -12.67 20.90
CA ASN A 181 -8.06 -14.12 20.71
C ASN A 181 -9.28 -14.61 19.92
N GLU A 182 -10.06 -13.69 19.34
CA GLU A 182 -11.25 -14.04 18.56
C GLU A 182 -11.06 -13.69 17.10
N GLN A 183 -11.56 -14.58 16.24
CA GLN A 183 -11.46 -14.48 14.79
C GLN A 183 -12.83 -14.79 14.17
N LYS A 184 -13.13 -14.12 13.05
CA LYS A 184 -14.31 -14.39 12.21
C LYS A 184 -13.92 -14.23 10.74
N THR A 185 -14.14 -15.26 9.94
CA THR A 185 -14.10 -15.13 8.48
C THR A 185 -15.46 -14.67 7.98
N VAL A 186 -15.46 -13.73 7.03
CA VAL A 186 -16.65 -13.20 6.38
C VAL A 186 -16.50 -13.33 4.87
N SER A 187 -17.52 -13.91 4.23
CA SER A 187 -17.64 -13.98 2.77
C SER A 187 -18.56 -12.87 2.27
N PHE A 188 -18.22 -12.25 1.14
CA PHE A 188 -19.12 -11.36 0.43
C PHE A 188 -18.95 -11.49 -1.09
N MET A 189 -20.05 -11.33 -1.82
CA MET A 189 -20.03 -11.31 -3.27
C MET A 189 -19.62 -9.93 -3.81
N SER A 190 -19.09 -9.91 -5.03
CA SER A 190 -18.69 -8.71 -5.76
C SER A 190 -19.77 -7.61 -5.69
N LEU A 191 -19.32 -6.36 -5.63
CA LEU A 191 -20.21 -5.21 -5.59
C LEU A 191 -21.15 -5.22 -6.80
N ASN A 192 -22.45 -5.47 -6.58
CA ASN A 192 -23.44 -5.23 -7.62
C ASN A 192 -23.54 -3.71 -7.82
N LYS A 193 -22.86 -3.20 -8.85
CA LYS A 193 -22.76 -1.77 -9.17
C LYS A 193 -24.12 -1.08 -9.41
N GLN A 194 -25.21 -1.86 -9.51
CA GLN A 194 -26.58 -1.35 -9.68
C GLN A 194 -27.29 -1.06 -8.35
N VAL A 195 -26.84 -1.63 -7.23
CA VAL A 195 -27.45 -1.42 -5.91
C VAL A 195 -26.69 -0.31 -5.21
N GLY A 196 -27.32 0.86 -5.05
CA GLY A 196 -26.71 2.07 -4.49
C GLY A 196 -26.34 2.03 -2.99
N LYS A 197 -26.03 0.86 -2.43
CA LYS A 197 -25.52 0.69 -1.06
C LYS A 197 -24.18 -0.04 -1.10
N GLU A 198 -23.16 0.63 -0.59
CA GLU A 198 -21.87 0.01 -0.28
C GLU A 198 -22.09 -1.13 0.73
N PRO A 199 -21.71 -2.38 0.42
CA PRO A 199 -21.71 -3.48 1.36
C PRO A 199 -20.88 -3.11 2.57
N SER A 200 -21.44 -3.42 3.73
CA SER A 200 -20.78 -3.20 4.99
C SER A 200 -20.78 -4.46 5.82
N ILE A 201 -19.65 -4.75 6.43
CA ILE A 201 -19.49 -5.83 7.40
C ILE A 201 -19.46 -5.18 8.78
N GLU A 202 -20.38 -5.58 9.64
CA GLU A 202 -20.35 -5.22 11.06
C GLU A 202 -19.78 -6.37 11.87
N TRP A 203 -18.78 -6.06 12.69
CA TRP A 203 -18.17 -7.02 13.58
C TRP A 203 -17.63 -6.31 14.82
N ARG A 204 -18.11 -6.72 16.00
CA ARG A 204 -17.79 -6.07 17.28
C ARG A 204 -18.04 -4.55 17.22
N ASP A 205 -17.06 -3.76 17.63
CA ASP A 205 -17.11 -2.31 17.59
C ASP A 205 -16.70 -1.74 16.23
N TYR A 206 -16.67 -2.53 15.16
CA TYR A 206 -16.19 -2.11 13.84
C TYR A 206 -17.28 -2.19 12.78
N LYS A 207 -17.28 -1.18 11.91
CA LYS A 207 -18.00 -1.18 10.64
C LYS A 207 -17.00 -1.04 9.50
N ILE A 208 -16.99 -2.01 8.59
CA ILE A 208 -16.07 -2.07 7.46
C ILE A 208 -16.89 -1.86 6.20
N LEU A 209 -16.65 -0.78 5.47
CA LEU A 209 -17.24 -0.54 4.15
C LEU A 209 -16.33 -1.15 3.08
N ILE A 210 -16.92 -1.91 2.18
CA ILE A 210 -16.26 -2.42 0.96
C ILE A 210 -16.57 -1.43 -0.15
N LEU A 211 -15.53 -0.71 -0.58
CA LEU A 211 -15.66 0.37 -1.55
C LEU A 211 -15.38 -0.11 -2.98
N GLU A 212 -14.40 -0.98 -3.13
CA GLU A 212 -14.01 -1.61 -4.40
C GLU A 212 -13.48 -3.02 -4.11
N ASP A 213 -13.77 -3.96 -5.01
CA ASP A 213 -13.29 -5.33 -4.94
C ASP A 213 -12.57 -5.73 -6.25
N SER A 214 -11.53 -6.54 -6.12
CA SER A 214 -10.83 -7.16 -7.23
C SER A 214 -10.07 -8.39 -6.73
N GLU A 215 -9.73 -9.27 -7.67
CA GLU A 215 -8.90 -10.47 -7.43
C GLU A 215 -7.53 -10.17 -6.81
N LYS A 216 -7.05 -8.93 -6.94
CA LYS A 216 -5.71 -8.52 -6.48
C LYS A 216 -5.76 -7.76 -5.15
N ALA A 217 -6.81 -6.99 -4.92
CA ALA A 217 -6.92 -6.11 -3.77
C ALA A 217 -8.36 -5.72 -3.45
N LEU A 218 -8.62 -5.46 -2.17
CA LEU A 218 -9.86 -4.88 -1.67
C LEU A 218 -9.65 -3.45 -1.20
N LYS A 219 -10.52 -2.53 -1.63
CA LYS A 219 -10.58 -1.17 -1.06
C LYS A 219 -11.58 -1.13 0.06
N LEU A 220 -11.09 -0.89 1.27
CA LEU A 220 -11.88 -0.88 2.48
C LEU A 220 -11.84 0.50 3.15
N LYS A 221 -12.87 0.78 3.96
CA LYS A 221 -12.89 1.91 4.89
C LYS A 221 -13.45 1.44 6.22
N VAL A 222 -12.66 1.55 7.28
CA VAL A 222 -13.00 1.01 8.60
C VAL A 222 -13.40 2.14 9.53
N PHE A 223 -14.49 1.95 10.26
CA PHE A 223 -14.94 2.83 11.31
C PHE A 223 -15.02 2.07 12.63
N LYS A 224 -14.74 2.75 13.73
CA LYS A 224 -15.00 2.25 15.07
C LYS A 224 -16.31 2.83 15.61
N ASN A 225 -17.29 1.97 15.83
CA ASN A 225 -18.58 2.27 16.43
C ASN A 225 -18.36 2.96 17.78
N GLY A 226 -19.00 4.11 18.00
CA GLY A 226 -18.85 4.90 19.23
C GLY A 226 -17.71 5.91 19.27
N SER A 227 -16.92 6.06 18.19
CA SER A 227 -15.93 7.15 18.12
C SER A 227 -16.64 8.52 18.10
N PRO A 228 -16.26 9.50 18.96
CA PRO A 228 -16.84 10.83 18.88
C PRO A 228 -16.55 11.40 17.49
N LYS A 229 -17.61 11.81 16.78
CA LYS A 229 -17.47 12.55 15.53
C LYS A 229 -16.61 13.78 15.82
N LYS A 230 -15.34 13.78 15.43
CA LYS A 230 -14.55 15.02 15.40
C LYS A 230 -15.30 15.97 14.47
N LYS A 231 -15.87 17.03 15.04
CA LYS A 231 -16.47 18.10 14.27
C LYS A 231 -15.38 18.67 13.35
N PRO A 232 -15.65 18.88 12.06
CA PRO A 232 -14.73 19.65 11.23
C PRO A 232 -14.60 21.05 11.83
N HIS A 233 -13.35 21.50 11.98
CA HIS A 233 -13.02 22.90 12.24
C HIS A 233 -13.16 23.72 10.96
#